data_AF-A0A956J6Q1-F1
#
_entry.id   AF-A0A956J6Q1-F1
#
_cell.length_a   1.000
_cell.length_b   1.000
_cell.length_c   1.000
_cell.angle_alpha   90.00
_cell.angle_beta   90.00
_cell.angle_gamma   90.00
#
_symmetry.space_group_name_H-M   'P 1'
#
loop_
_entity.id
_entity.type
_entity.pdbx_description
1 polymer ?
#
loop_
_entity_poly.entity_id
_entity_poly.type
_entity_poly.pdbx_seq_one_letter_code
_entity_poly.pdbx_strand_id
1 'polypeptide(L)'
;MLPSKPERPRAVTALNRIASPGARWLEHGFDAGRLLDAARSCTGFLDFGDDSFLEPLERLLHCIRTESCLTPTGALITRARLSGVLENRLRLEALYAEHPEIERQVIREPIIIAGLQRTGTTLLHRLLAAHPKLRWLASWEALSPVPSPGTDRRLQKAQFAERALRYLSPAFFAIHPVEAEAPEEEVLLLDYSFRSTVAEAT
;
A
#
# COMPACT_ATOMS: atom_id res chain seq x y z
N MET A 1 -16.55 24.94 -4.62
CA MET A 1 -15.22 25.34 -4.09
C MET A 1 -14.76 24.23 -3.16
N LEU A 2 -13.78 23.42 -3.57
CA LEU A 2 -13.09 22.52 -2.63
C LEU A 2 -12.29 23.41 -1.65
N PRO A 3 -12.26 23.10 -0.33
CA PRO A 3 -11.49 23.88 0.62
C PRO A 3 -10.02 23.97 0.19
N SER A 4 -9.44 25.17 0.31
CA SER A 4 -8.13 25.53 -0.26
C SER A 4 -6.93 24.80 0.36
N LYS A 5 -7.15 24.05 1.45
CA LYS A 5 -6.20 23.07 2.01
C LYS A 5 -6.99 21.93 2.66
N PRO A 6 -6.57 20.66 2.51
CA PRO A 6 -7.15 19.56 3.26
C PRO A 6 -6.98 19.81 4.77
N GLU A 7 -8.05 19.68 5.54
CA GLU A 7 -7.99 19.80 7.00
C GLU A 7 -7.11 18.67 7.56
N ARG A 8 -6.08 19.05 8.32
CA ARG A 8 -5.13 18.12 8.95
C ARG A 8 -5.26 18.21 10.47
N PRO A 9 -5.09 17.11 11.21
CA PRO A 9 -5.05 17.16 12.66
C PRO A 9 -3.97 18.13 13.18
N ARG A 10 -4.28 18.89 14.24
CA ARG A 10 -3.38 19.90 14.82
C ARG A 10 -1.99 19.34 15.16
N ALA A 11 -1.92 18.10 15.63
CA ALA A 11 -0.67 17.41 15.93
C ALA A 11 0.21 17.21 14.68
N VAL A 12 -0.39 16.84 13.55
CA VAL A 12 0.30 16.69 12.26
C VAL A 12 0.80 18.04 11.75
N THR A 13 0.01 19.11 11.91
CA THR A 13 0.44 20.46 11.55
C THR A 13 1.62 20.93 12.40
N ALA A 14 1.60 20.66 13.71
CA ALA A 14 2.70 21.01 14.61
C ALA A 14 3.98 20.23 14.26
N LEU A 15 3.89 18.92 14.04
CA LEU A 15 5.04 18.09 13.64
C LEU A 15 5.67 18.58 12.34
N ASN A 16 4.85 18.87 11.32
CA ASN A 16 5.34 19.36 10.05
C ASN A 16 6.07 20.71 10.17
N ARG A 17 5.63 21.62 11.06
CA ARG A 17 6.28 22.93 11.29
C ARG A 17 7.60 22.81 12.05
N ILE A 18 7.67 21.90 13.03
CA ILE A 18 8.87 21.71 13.85
C ILE A 18 9.95 20.98 13.06
N ALA A 19 9.58 19.98 12.25
CA ALA A 19 10.52 19.15 11.50
C ALA A 19 10.96 19.75 10.15
N SER A 20 10.25 20.75 9.61
CA SER A 20 10.54 21.34 8.30
C SER A 20 11.94 21.96 8.13
N PRO A 21 12.56 22.66 9.12
CA PRO A 21 13.87 23.28 8.92
C PRO A 21 15.06 22.31 8.94
N GLY A 22 14.87 21.04 9.33
CA GLY A 22 15.96 20.08 9.56
C GLY A 22 15.87 18.80 8.73
N ALA A 23 14.99 18.74 7.74
CA ALA A 23 14.57 17.51 7.09
C ALA A 23 15.55 16.94 6.04
N ARG A 24 16.85 17.24 6.12
CA ARG A 24 17.90 16.69 5.24
C ARG A 24 17.98 15.16 5.30
N TRP A 25 17.60 14.55 6.43
CA TRP A 25 17.45 13.10 6.57
C TRP A 25 16.38 12.45 5.65
N LEU A 26 15.50 13.24 5.02
CA LEU A 26 14.47 12.74 4.10
C LEU A 26 15.07 12.41 2.74
N GLU A 27 16.11 13.15 2.31
CA GLU A 27 16.79 12.91 1.02
C GLU A 27 17.45 11.52 0.99
N HIS A 28 18.05 11.10 2.10
CA HIS A 28 18.64 9.77 2.25
C HIS A 28 17.63 8.67 2.62
N GLY A 29 16.38 9.04 2.88
CA GLY A 29 15.31 8.11 3.25
C GLY A 29 14.69 7.37 2.07
N PHE A 30 14.91 7.86 0.84
CA PHE A 30 14.37 7.34 -0.41
C PHE A 30 15.51 6.84 -1.32
N ASP A 31 16.29 5.89 -0.81
CA ASP A 31 17.36 5.19 -1.51
C ASP A 31 16.98 3.71 -1.63
N ALA A 32 17.05 3.14 -2.83
CA ALA A 32 16.56 1.78 -3.07
C ALA A 32 17.37 0.76 -2.27
N GLY A 33 18.71 0.86 -2.26
CA GLY A 33 19.58 -0.04 -1.51
C GLY A 33 19.23 -0.07 -0.02
N ARG A 34 19.09 1.10 0.61
CA ARG A 34 18.69 1.20 2.02
C ARG A 34 17.30 0.61 2.30
N LEU A 35 16.35 0.80 1.40
CA LEU A 35 15.00 0.25 1.55
C LEU A 35 14.99 -1.28 1.40
N LEU A 36 15.74 -1.81 0.44
CA LEU A 36 15.91 -3.25 0.24
C LEU A 36 16.59 -3.91 1.45
N ASP A 37 17.68 -3.32 1.95
CA ASP A 37 18.42 -3.84 3.10
C ASP A 37 17.59 -3.76 4.40
N ALA A 38 16.81 -2.70 4.56
CA ALA A 38 15.86 -2.59 5.67
C ALA A 38 14.78 -3.69 5.59
N ALA A 39 14.20 -3.92 4.42
CA ALA A 39 13.20 -4.97 4.22
C ALA A 39 13.78 -6.37 4.49
N ARG A 40 15.01 -6.65 4.05
CA ARG A 40 15.73 -7.90 4.38
C ARG A 40 15.92 -8.06 5.88
N SER A 41 16.39 -7.01 6.54
CA SER A 41 16.61 -7.01 7.99
C SER A 41 15.31 -7.23 8.78
N CYS A 42 14.20 -6.66 8.32
CA CYS A 42 12.90 -6.76 8.97
C CYS A 42 12.21 -8.11 8.76
N THR A 43 12.41 -8.76 7.60
CA THR A 43 11.74 -10.03 7.28
C THR A 43 12.61 -11.27 7.54
N GLY A 44 13.93 -11.14 7.45
CA GLY A 44 14.87 -12.26 7.46
C GLY A 44 15.00 -12.97 6.10
N PHE A 45 14.23 -12.59 5.08
CA PHE A 45 14.34 -13.12 3.73
C PHE A 45 15.26 -12.26 2.86
N LEU A 46 15.94 -12.87 1.90
CA LEU A 46 16.94 -12.20 1.07
C LEU A 46 16.52 -12.07 -0.40
N ASP A 47 15.61 -12.93 -0.84
CA ASP A 47 15.21 -13.09 -2.23
C ASP A 47 13.95 -12.27 -2.55
N PHE A 48 14.09 -11.32 -3.47
CA PHE A 48 13.00 -10.50 -3.97
C PHE A 48 12.40 -11.06 -5.28
N GLY A 49 12.80 -12.27 -5.69
CA GLY A 49 12.38 -12.87 -6.93
C GLY A 49 13.05 -12.19 -8.12
N ASP A 50 12.29 -11.94 -9.17
CA ASP A 50 12.79 -11.26 -10.35
C ASP A 50 13.13 -9.78 -10.08
N ASP A 51 14.05 -9.22 -10.86
CA ASP A 51 14.52 -7.84 -10.73
C ASP A 51 13.61 -6.80 -11.42
N SER A 52 12.49 -7.19 -12.05
CA SER A 52 11.67 -6.27 -12.85
C SER A 52 11.03 -5.14 -12.06
N PHE A 53 10.96 -5.24 -10.74
CA PHE A 53 10.43 -4.20 -9.85
C PHE A 53 11.45 -3.09 -9.55
N LEU A 54 12.75 -3.32 -9.79
CA LEU A 54 13.81 -2.37 -9.43
C LEU A 54 13.74 -1.09 -10.26
N GLU A 55 13.54 -1.20 -11.57
CA GLU A 55 13.41 -0.04 -12.46
C GLU A 55 12.22 0.87 -12.06
N PRO A 56 10.98 0.37 -11.92
CA PRO A 56 9.86 1.23 -11.49
C PRO A 56 10.03 1.76 -10.06
N LEU A 57 10.65 1.00 -9.14
CA LEU A 57 11.00 1.50 -7.81
C LEU A 57 11.95 2.71 -7.91
N GLU A 58 13.05 2.60 -8.64
CA GLU A 58 14.02 3.68 -8.80
C GLU A 58 13.39 4.93 -9.42
N ARG A 59 12.51 4.74 -10.41
CA ARG A 59 11.75 5.85 -11.01
C ARG A 59 10.82 6.51 -10.01
N LEU A 60 10.08 5.72 -9.23
CA LEU A 60 9.21 6.25 -8.18
C LEU A 60 10.01 7.02 -7.12
N LEU A 61 11.13 6.47 -6.66
CA LEU A 61 12.01 7.14 -5.70
C LEU A 61 12.60 8.43 -6.28
N HIS A 62 12.96 8.45 -7.56
CA HIS A 62 13.39 9.66 -8.25
C HIS A 62 12.30 10.74 -8.19
N CYS A 63 11.09 10.45 -8.66
CA CYS A 63 9.97 11.41 -8.63
C CYS A 63 9.60 11.86 -7.21
N ILE A 64 9.70 10.96 -6.22
CA ILE A 64 9.54 11.35 -4.82
C ILE A 64 10.58 12.40 -4.43
N ARG A 65 11.86 12.20 -4.77
CA ARG A 65 12.91 13.15 -4.41
C ARG A 65 12.82 14.48 -5.18
N THR A 66 12.37 14.46 -6.44
CA THR A 66 12.45 15.63 -7.33
C THR A 66 11.15 16.42 -7.45
N GLU A 67 9.99 15.77 -7.32
CA GLU A 67 8.71 16.34 -7.74
C GLU A 67 7.64 16.37 -6.64
N SER A 68 7.69 15.45 -5.65
CA SER A 68 6.55 15.20 -4.75
C SER A 68 6.32 16.25 -3.65
N CYS A 69 7.27 17.15 -3.38
CA CYS A 69 7.19 18.18 -2.32
C CYS A 69 6.63 17.69 -0.97
N LEU A 70 7.02 16.48 -0.53
CA LEU A 70 6.48 15.86 0.68
C LEU A 70 6.77 16.68 1.94
N THR A 71 5.78 16.74 2.84
CA THR A 71 6.01 17.22 4.21
C THR A 71 6.76 16.15 5.02
N PRO A 72 7.38 16.49 6.17
CA PRO A 72 8.01 15.49 7.03
C PRO A 72 7.11 14.31 7.39
N THR A 73 5.84 14.56 7.74
CA THR A 73 4.86 13.49 7.96
C THR A 73 4.57 12.68 6.69
N GLY A 74 4.41 13.34 5.54
CA GLY A 74 4.20 12.67 4.26
C GLY A 74 5.36 11.73 3.92
N ALA A 75 6.59 12.18 4.10
CA ALA A 75 7.77 11.37 3.84
C ALA A 75 7.88 10.15 4.76
N LEU A 76 7.51 10.28 6.04
CA LEU A 76 7.43 9.14 6.96
C LEU A 76 6.39 8.11 6.52
N ILE A 77 5.20 8.56 6.11
CA ILE A 77 4.12 7.68 5.63
C ILE A 77 4.53 6.99 4.33
N THR A 78 5.05 7.74 3.36
CA THR A 78 5.50 7.19 2.07
C THR A 78 6.61 6.17 2.28
N ARG A 79 7.60 6.45 3.13
CA ARG A 79 8.65 5.50 3.45
C ARG A 79 8.10 4.23 4.11
N ALA A 80 7.18 4.36 5.07
CA ALA A 80 6.56 3.21 5.72
C ALA A 80 5.78 2.34 4.72
N ARG A 81 5.07 2.95 3.77
CA ARG A 81 4.41 2.23 2.65
C ARG A 81 5.43 1.48 1.81
N LEU A 82 6.46 2.15 1.30
CA LEU A 82 7.48 1.54 0.44
C LEU A 82 8.19 0.37 1.13
N SER A 83 8.54 0.53 2.42
CA SER A 83 9.09 -0.57 3.22
C SER A 83 8.10 -1.74 3.33
N GLY A 84 6.82 -1.48 3.63
CA GLY A 84 5.80 -2.52 3.70
C GLY A 84 5.61 -3.29 2.39
N VAL A 85 5.64 -2.59 1.25
CA VAL A 85 5.57 -3.17 -0.10
C VAL A 85 6.74 -4.13 -0.35
N LEU A 86 7.98 -3.68 -0.06
CA LEU A 86 9.19 -4.50 -0.22
C LEU A 86 9.22 -5.69 0.73
N GLU A 87 8.84 -5.50 1.99
CA GLU A 87 8.76 -6.59 2.95
C GLU A 87 7.71 -7.65 2.53
N ASN A 88 6.56 -7.21 2.00
CA ASN A 88 5.56 -8.14 1.49
C ASN A 88 6.04 -8.89 0.26
N ARG A 89 6.80 -8.25 -0.64
CA ARG A 89 7.45 -8.93 -1.77
C ARG A 89 8.37 -10.05 -1.29
N LEU A 90 9.26 -9.77 -0.33
CA LEU A 90 10.12 -10.80 0.28
C LEU A 90 9.32 -11.97 0.90
N ARG A 91 8.22 -11.67 1.59
CA ARG A 91 7.35 -12.70 2.18
C ARG A 91 6.62 -13.51 1.11
N LEU A 92 6.23 -12.90 -0.02
CA LEU A 92 5.58 -13.58 -1.13
C LEU A 92 6.53 -14.58 -1.79
N GLU A 93 7.76 -14.16 -2.09
CA GLU A 93 8.78 -15.06 -2.68
C GLU A 93 9.10 -16.24 -1.75
N ALA A 94 9.24 -15.97 -0.45
CA ALA A 94 9.40 -17.02 0.54
C ALA A 94 8.20 -18.01 0.56
N LEU A 95 6.98 -17.48 0.46
CA LEU A 95 5.77 -18.31 0.42
C LEU A 95 5.72 -19.16 -0.86
N TYR A 96 6.07 -18.61 -2.03
CA TYR A 96 6.13 -19.35 -3.28
C TYR A 96 7.20 -20.45 -3.26
N ALA A 97 8.36 -20.18 -2.66
CA ALA A 97 9.41 -21.17 -2.47
C ALA A 97 8.98 -22.32 -1.54
N GLU A 98 8.23 -22.01 -0.47
CA GLU A 98 7.71 -23.01 0.47
C GLU A 98 6.51 -23.79 -0.11
N HIS A 99 5.69 -23.13 -0.94
CA HIS A 99 4.43 -23.66 -1.47
C HIS A 99 4.35 -23.56 -3.01
N PRO A 100 5.18 -24.32 -3.76
CA PRO A 100 5.17 -24.30 -5.22
C PRO A 100 3.85 -24.79 -5.84
N GLU A 101 2.96 -25.44 -5.08
CA GLU A 101 1.60 -25.75 -5.50
C GLU A 101 0.71 -24.54 -5.76
N ILE A 102 1.04 -23.34 -5.23
CA ILE A 102 0.27 -22.11 -5.49
C ILE A 102 0.26 -21.82 -7.00
N GLU A 103 1.38 -21.98 -7.70
CA GLU A 103 1.49 -21.75 -9.15
C GLU A 103 0.61 -22.69 -9.98
N ARG A 104 0.21 -23.83 -9.42
CA ARG A 104 -0.66 -24.81 -10.09
C ARG A 104 -2.14 -24.52 -9.90
N GLN A 105 -2.51 -23.51 -9.11
CA GLN A 105 -3.91 -23.13 -8.92
C GLN A 105 -4.48 -22.52 -10.20
N VAL A 106 -5.66 -23.00 -10.60
CA VAL A 106 -6.38 -22.50 -11.77
C VAL A 106 -7.53 -21.61 -11.30
N ILE A 107 -7.46 -20.32 -11.61
CA ILE A 107 -8.55 -19.37 -11.39
C ILE A 107 -9.56 -19.55 -12.53
N ARG A 108 -10.75 -20.05 -12.22
CA ARG A 108 -11.83 -20.29 -13.20
C ARG A 108 -12.82 -19.13 -13.18
N GLU A 109 -13.21 -18.68 -14.37
CA GLU A 109 -14.29 -17.71 -14.58
C GLU A 109 -14.14 -16.41 -13.74
N PRO A 110 -12.98 -15.72 -13.77
CA PRO A 110 -12.81 -14.48 -13.02
C PRO A 110 -13.72 -13.38 -13.56
N ILE A 111 -14.36 -12.64 -12.65
CA ILE A 111 -15.11 -11.43 -12.99
C ILE A 111 -14.18 -10.24 -12.78
N ILE A 112 -13.86 -9.51 -13.84
CA ILE A 112 -13.00 -8.32 -13.80
C ILE A 112 -13.87 -7.09 -14.03
N ILE A 113 -13.80 -6.12 -13.10
CA ILE A 113 -14.47 -4.84 -13.21
C ILE A 113 -13.43 -3.82 -13.63
N ALA A 114 -13.60 -3.23 -14.82
CA ALA A 114 -12.74 -2.17 -15.32
C ALA A 114 -13.57 -0.93 -15.66
N GLY A 115 -13.08 0.24 -15.28
CA GLY A 115 -13.76 1.50 -15.55
C GLY A 115 -12.98 2.68 -14.98
N LEU A 116 -13.32 3.89 -15.44
CA LEU A 116 -12.73 5.10 -14.89
C LEU A 116 -13.18 5.32 -13.45
N GLN A 117 -12.37 6.02 -12.66
CA GLN A 117 -12.77 6.46 -11.34
C GLN A 117 -14.10 7.23 -11.41
N ARG A 118 -14.96 7.02 -10.41
CA ARG A 118 -16.27 7.68 -10.27
C ARG A 118 -17.35 7.25 -11.29
N THR A 119 -17.21 6.09 -11.93
CA THR A 119 -18.23 5.51 -12.83
C THR A 119 -19.14 4.46 -12.18
N GLY A 120 -19.09 4.33 -10.86
CA GLY A 120 -19.92 3.37 -10.11
C GLY A 120 -19.31 1.97 -9.98
N THR A 121 -18.04 1.79 -10.34
CA THR A 121 -17.29 0.52 -10.19
C THR A 121 -17.31 0.00 -8.76
N THR A 122 -17.13 0.87 -7.75
CA THR A 122 -17.19 0.49 -6.33
C THR A 122 -18.58 -0.06 -5.94
N LEU A 123 -19.65 0.53 -6.45
CA LEU A 123 -21.02 0.04 -6.19
C LEU A 123 -21.20 -1.34 -6.80
N LEU A 124 -20.81 -1.51 -8.06
CA LEU A 124 -20.89 -2.80 -8.76
C LEU A 124 -20.06 -3.88 -8.05
N HIS A 125 -18.83 -3.54 -7.64
CA HIS A 125 -17.95 -4.45 -6.91
C HIS A 125 -18.60 -4.93 -5.60
N ARG A 126 -19.15 -4.01 -4.80
CA ARG A 126 -19.83 -4.36 -3.55
C ARG A 126 -21.10 -5.18 -3.75
N LEU A 127 -21.87 -4.90 -4.81
CA LEU A 127 -23.05 -5.70 -5.17
C LEU A 127 -22.67 -7.15 -5.51
N LEU A 128 -21.61 -7.34 -6.29
CA LEU A 128 -21.11 -8.68 -6.62
C LEU A 128 -20.53 -9.38 -5.38
N ALA A 129 -19.77 -8.65 -4.55
CA ALA A 129 -19.18 -9.19 -3.33
C ALA A 129 -20.19 -9.71 -2.30
N ALA A 130 -21.44 -9.22 -2.34
CA ALA A 130 -22.52 -9.73 -1.50
C ALA A 130 -22.98 -11.16 -1.85
N HIS A 131 -22.60 -11.68 -3.03
CA HIS A 131 -22.98 -13.03 -3.45
C HIS A 131 -22.12 -14.09 -2.75
N PRO A 132 -22.71 -15.05 -2.01
CA PRO A 132 -21.96 -15.96 -1.13
C PRO A 132 -21.05 -16.97 -1.86
N LYS A 133 -21.23 -17.15 -3.17
CA LYS A 133 -20.37 -18.03 -3.99
C LYS A 133 -19.21 -17.29 -4.66
N LEU A 134 -19.14 -15.96 -4.55
CA LEU A 134 -18.06 -15.18 -5.14
C LEU A 134 -16.98 -14.90 -4.11
N ARG A 135 -15.72 -15.07 -4.52
CA ARG A 135 -14.54 -14.62 -3.79
C ARG A 135 -14.14 -13.25 -4.31
N TRP A 136 -13.89 -12.31 -3.41
CA TRP A 136 -13.47 -10.94 -3.70
C TRP A 136 -12.30 -10.56 -2.80
N LEU A 137 -11.38 -9.74 -3.28
CA LEU A 137 -10.18 -9.34 -2.54
C LEU A 137 -10.56 -8.43 -1.36
N ALA A 138 -10.23 -8.82 -0.13
CA ALA A 138 -10.47 -7.96 1.04
C ALA A 138 -9.31 -6.98 1.25
N SER A 139 -9.58 -5.77 1.77
CA SER A 139 -8.52 -4.76 2.01
C SER A 139 -7.38 -5.29 2.88
N TRP A 140 -7.67 -6.09 3.92
CA TRP A 140 -6.62 -6.67 4.77
C TRP A 140 -5.71 -7.65 4.04
N GLU A 141 -6.23 -8.36 3.02
CA GLU A 141 -5.46 -9.27 2.17
C GLU A 141 -4.63 -8.49 1.16
N ALA A 142 -5.23 -7.45 0.57
CA ALA A 142 -4.57 -6.57 -0.38
C ALA A 142 -3.38 -5.81 0.25
N LEU A 143 -3.49 -5.42 1.52
CA LEU A 143 -2.41 -4.77 2.27
C LEU A 143 -1.31 -5.74 2.71
N SER A 144 -1.63 -7.01 2.91
CA SER A 144 -0.68 -8.04 3.37
C SER A 144 -1.15 -9.43 2.91
N PRO A 145 -0.72 -9.91 1.74
CA PRO A 145 -1.21 -11.17 1.19
C PRO A 145 -0.66 -12.39 1.92
N VAL A 146 0.49 -12.24 2.60
CA VAL A 146 1.16 -13.35 3.29
C VAL A 146 0.94 -13.25 4.81
N PRO A 147 0.40 -14.29 5.45
CA PRO A 147 0.27 -14.33 6.90
C PRO A 147 1.65 -14.24 7.58
N SER A 148 1.72 -13.52 8.69
CA SER A 148 2.92 -13.56 9.54
C SER A 148 3.03 -14.93 10.23
N PRO A 149 4.24 -15.47 10.49
CA PRO A 149 4.39 -16.71 11.24
C PRO A 149 3.68 -16.65 12.60
N GLY A 150 3.00 -17.73 12.97
CA GLY A 150 2.21 -17.82 14.20
C GLY A 150 0.78 -17.28 14.04
N THR A 151 0.34 -16.42 14.96
CA THR A 151 -1.02 -15.85 14.90
C THR A 151 -1.14 -14.86 13.74
N ASP A 152 -2.13 -15.08 12.87
CA ASP A 152 -2.44 -14.13 11.80
C ASP A 152 -2.94 -12.80 12.39
N ARG A 153 -2.14 -11.75 12.19
CA ARG A 153 -2.42 -10.38 12.66
C ARG A 153 -2.77 -9.43 11.52
N ARG A 154 -2.94 -9.92 10.28
CA ARG A 154 -3.15 -9.06 9.12
C ARG A 154 -4.40 -8.20 9.25
N LEU A 155 -5.50 -8.82 9.68
CA LEU A 155 -6.75 -8.11 9.94
C LEU A 155 -6.57 -7.01 11.01
N GLN A 156 -5.89 -7.32 12.12
CA GLN A 156 -5.63 -6.34 13.17
C GLN A 156 -4.76 -5.17 12.69
N LYS A 157 -3.74 -5.46 11.86
CA LYS A 157 -2.89 -4.44 11.23
C LYS A 157 -3.71 -3.55 10.28
N ALA A 158 -4.59 -4.14 9.47
CA ALA A 158 -5.46 -3.41 8.56
C ALA A 158 -6.46 -2.52 9.32
N GLN A 159 -7.08 -3.02 10.39
CA GLN A 159 -7.97 -2.23 11.27
C GLN A 159 -7.21 -1.07 11.96
N PHE A 160 -5.95 -1.27 12.34
CA PHE A 160 -5.11 -0.20 12.86
C PHE A 160 -4.80 0.85 11.79
N ALA A 161 -4.42 0.42 10.59
CA ALA A 161 -4.15 1.32 9.46
C ALA A 161 -5.39 2.12 9.06
N GLU A 162 -6.57 1.51 9.04
CA GLU A 162 -7.86 2.17 8.82
C GLU A 162 -8.09 3.28 9.84
N ARG A 163 -7.94 2.99 11.15
CA ARG A 163 -8.12 3.98 12.22
C ARG A 163 -7.12 5.12 12.11
N ALA A 164 -5.86 4.82 11.79
CA ALA A 164 -4.82 5.82 11.58
C ALA A 164 -5.15 6.72 10.38
N LEU A 165 -5.56 6.13 9.25
CA LEU A 165 -5.95 6.89 8.05
C LEU A 165 -7.18 7.76 8.32
N ARG A 166 -8.18 7.26 9.06
CA ARG A 166 -9.37 8.03 9.42
C ARG A 166 -9.03 9.24 10.29
N TYR A 167 -8.04 9.10 11.17
CA TYR A 167 -7.54 10.21 11.96
C TYR A 167 -6.75 11.22 11.11
N LEU A 168 -5.87 10.75 10.23
CA LEU A 168 -4.98 11.61 9.44
C LEU A 168 -5.68 12.30 8.28
N SER A 169 -6.65 11.63 7.65
CA SER A 169 -7.36 12.09 6.45
C SER A 169 -8.84 11.68 6.50
N PRO A 170 -9.65 12.27 7.41
CA PRO A 170 -11.06 11.94 7.53
C PRO A 170 -11.85 12.22 6.24
N ALA A 171 -11.49 13.25 5.49
CA ALA A 171 -12.11 13.58 4.20
C ALA A 171 -11.91 12.50 3.13
N PHE A 172 -10.84 11.71 3.21
CA PHE A 172 -10.58 10.62 2.26
C PHE A 172 -11.66 9.53 2.33
N PHE A 173 -12.18 9.23 3.53
CA PHE A 173 -13.22 8.21 3.72
C PHE A 173 -14.56 8.58 3.06
N ALA A 174 -14.80 9.87 2.79
CA ALA A 174 -15.97 10.29 2.03
C ALA A 174 -15.84 9.97 0.52
N ILE A 175 -14.61 9.78 0.03
CA ILE A 175 -14.31 9.55 -1.39
C ILE A 175 -14.03 8.07 -1.64
N HIS A 176 -13.29 7.42 -0.73
CA HIS A 176 -12.91 6.01 -0.76
C HIS A 176 -13.09 5.41 0.64
N PRO A 177 -14.19 4.68 0.92
CA PRO A 177 -14.39 4.02 2.21
C PRO A 177 -13.49 2.77 2.24
N VAL A 178 -12.29 2.93 2.81
CA VAL A 178 -11.37 1.82 3.08
C VAL A 178 -11.77 1.20 4.41
N GLU A 179 -12.36 0.01 4.38
CA GLU A 179 -12.69 -0.76 5.59
C GLU A 179 -11.89 -2.05 5.54
N ALA A 180 -11.28 -2.44 6.66
CA ALA A 180 -10.32 -3.54 6.66
C ALA A 180 -10.87 -4.85 6.04
N GLU A 181 -12.16 -5.13 6.22
CA GLU A 181 -12.84 -6.34 5.75
C GLU A 181 -13.73 -6.11 4.52
N ALA A 182 -13.71 -4.92 3.92
CA ALA A 182 -14.50 -4.64 2.72
C ALA A 182 -13.77 -5.07 1.43
N PRO A 183 -14.51 -5.22 0.32
CA PRO A 183 -13.91 -5.46 -0.99
C PRO A 183 -13.00 -4.29 -1.42
N GLU A 184 -11.83 -4.64 -1.94
CA GLU A 184 -10.76 -3.71 -2.31
C GLU A 184 -10.26 -3.92 -3.74
N GLU A 185 -9.71 -2.87 -4.33
CA GLU A 185 -9.14 -2.90 -5.68
C GLU A 185 -7.78 -3.63 -5.71
N GLU A 186 -7.51 -4.35 -6.80
CA GLU A 186 -6.24 -5.07 -7.02
C GLU A 186 -5.03 -4.15 -7.14
N VAL A 187 -5.27 -2.84 -7.29
CA VAL A 187 -4.26 -1.80 -7.42
C VAL A 187 -3.25 -1.80 -6.26
N LEU A 188 -3.65 -2.28 -5.07
CA LEU A 188 -2.76 -2.48 -3.91
C LEU A 188 -1.84 -3.71 -4.07
N LEU A 189 -2.29 -4.76 -4.76
CA LEU A 189 -1.45 -5.91 -5.10
C LEU A 189 -0.44 -5.55 -6.20
N LEU A 190 -0.88 -4.78 -7.19
CA LEU A 190 0.00 -4.27 -8.26
C LEU A 190 1.14 -3.39 -7.70
N ASP A 191 0.92 -2.76 -6.56
CA ASP A 191 1.91 -1.93 -5.87
C ASP A 191 3.17 -2.72 -5.50
N TYR A 192 3.09 -4.05 -5.29
CA TYR A 192 4.25 -4.93 -5.04
C TYR A 192 5.20 -5.06 -6.24
N SER A 193 4.79 -4.59 -7.41
CA SER A 193 5.64 -4.47 -8.61
C SER A 193 6.05 -3.03 -8.90
N PHE A 194 5.62 -2.06 -8.09
CA PHE A 194 5.74 -0.61 -8.31
C PHE A 194 5.11 -0.12 -9.63
N ARG A 195 4.20 -0.91 -10.22
CA ARG A 195 3.43 -0.57 -11.43
C ARG A 195 1.96 -0.40 -11.06
N SER A 196 1.67 0.70 -10.37
CA SER A 196 0.36 0.97 -9.81
C SER A 196 0.08 2.47 -9.81
N THR A 197 -1.19 2.84 -9.96
CA THR A 197 -1.64 4.24 -9.88
C THR A 197 -1.74 4.74 -8.43
N VAL A 198 -1.52 3.87 -7.43
CA VAL A 198 -1.56 4.24 -6.00
C VAL A 198 -0.62 5.40 -5.69
N ALA A 199 0.58 5.42 -6.27
CA ALA A 199 1.55 6.48 -6.00
C ALA A 199 1.11 7.86 -6.54
N GLU A 200 0.30 7.90 -7.59
CA GLU A 200 -0.23 9.12 -8.19
C GLU A 200 -1.51 9.61 -7.50
N ALA A 201 -2.18 8.72 -6.76
CA ALA A 201 -3.43 9.00 -6.06
C ALA A 201 -3.26 9.51 -4.61
N THR A 202 -2.03 9.53 -4.09
CA THR A 202 -1.64 9.98 -2.74
C THR A 202 -1.10 11.40 -2.70
#